data_AF-A0A4Q5TZD3-F1
#
_entry.id   AF-A0A4Q5TZD3-F1
#
_cell.length_a   1.000
_cell.length_b   1.000
_cell.length_c   1.000
_cell.angle_alpha   90.00
_cell.angle_beta   90.00
_cell.angle_gamma   90.00
#
_symmetry.space_group_name_H-M   'P 1'
#
loop_
_entity.id
_entity.type
_entity.pdbx_description
1 polymer ?
#
loop_
_entity_poly.entity_id
_entity_poly.type
_entity_poly.pdbx_seq_one_letter_code
_entity_poly.pdbx_strand_id
1 'polypeptide(L)'
;MNRTNLKALRLLIIIFVILNGLFIASRGLLLKKGIDQSVVLVGNLVLFGVSLVAFLITRGTLENKNPHVFVRAVYSGFIIKFFVVVIAAFGYFYFADTINKPALFVLLVLYLVYTSVEVSSLLRLLKGRQNA
;
A
#
# COMPACT_ATOMS: atom_id res chain seq x y z
N MET A 1 24.52 1.62 -0.31
CA MET A 1 23.06 1.80 -0.09
C MET A 1 22.69 3.26 -0.29
N ASN A 2 21.95 3.63 -1.34
CA ASN A 2 21.67 5.03 -1.67
C ASN A 2 20.70 5.66 -0.64
N ARG A 3 21.07 6.80 -0.01
CA ARG A 3 20.34 7.42 1.11
C ARG A 3 18.90 7.83 0.79
N THR A 4 18.56 8.03 -0.48
CA THR A 4 17.21 8.38 -0.96
C THR A 4 16.25 7.19 -0.96
N ASN A 5 16.72 5.98 -1.21
CA ASN A 5 15.90 4.76 -1.23
C ASN A 5 15.43 4.37 0.18
N LEU A 6 16.29 4.58 1.18
CA LEU A 6 15.95 4.39 2.58
C LEU A 6 14.85 5.35 3.03
N LYS A 7 14.79 6.57 2.49
CA LYS A 7 13.73 7.53 2.86
C LYS A 7 12.35 7.10 2.40
N ALA A 8 12.23 6.57 1.18
CA ALA A 8 10.94 6.12 0.64
C ALA A 8 10.42 4.85 1.35
N LEU A 9 11.31 3.88 1.59
CA LEU A 9 10.98 2.69 2.38
C LEU A 9 10.59 3.08 3.82
N ARG A 10 11.36 3.97 4.45
CA ARG A 10 11.06 4.47 5.81
C ARG A 10 9.72 5.21 5.85
N LEU A 11 9.35 5.95 4.79
CA LEU A 11 8.06 6.61 4.71
C LEU A 11 6.90 5.59 4.65
N LEU A 12 7.02 4.54 3.85
CA LEU A 12 6.03 3.45 3.79
C LEU A 12 5.89 2.74 5.16
N ILE A 13 7.00 2.45 5.83
CA ILE A 13 7.01 1.84 7.16
C ILE A 13 6.38 2.78 8.20
N ILE A 14 6.72 4.07 8.18
CA ILE A 14 6.15 5.08 9.11
C ILE A 14 4.63 5.15 8.92
N ILE A 15 4.15 5.20 7.67
CA ILE A 15 2.70 5.20 7.37
C ILE A 15 2.03 3.95 7.91
N PHE A 16 2.64 2.77 7.71
CA PHE A 16 2.12 1.52 8.24
C PHE A 16 2.03 1.50 9.77
N VAL A 17 3.07 2.00 10.46
CA VAL A 17 3.10 2.09 11.92
C VAL A 17 2.05 3.08 12.43
N ILE A 18 1.94 4.26 11.81
CA ILE A 18 0.93 5.27 12.17
C ILE A 18 -0.47 4.72 11.97
N LEU A 19 -0.75 4.06 10.84
CA LEU A 19 -2.07 3.50 10.54
C LEU A 19 -2.43 2.37 11.51
N ASN A 20 -1.49 1.46 11.83
CA ASN A 20 -1.72 0.45 12.86
C ASN A 20 -2.00 1.08 14.23
N GLY A 21 -1.19 2.05 14.64
CA GLY A 21 -1.39 2.79 15.88
C GLY A 21 -2.76 3.46 15.93
N LEU A 22 -3.18 4.08 14.83
CA LEU A 22 -4.49 4.71 14.70
C LEU A 22 -5.64 3.69 14.80
N PHE A 23 -5.53 2.53 14.16
CA PHE A 23 -6.55 1.47 14.24
C PHE A 23 -6.64 0.83 15.61
N ILE A 24 -5.50 0.69 16.31
CA ILE A 24 -5.47 0.20 17.69
C ILE A 24 -6.09 1.22 18.65
N ALA A 25 -5.69 2.50 18.54
CA ALA A 25 -6.23 3.57 19.38
C ALA A 25 -7.70 3.86 19.12
N SER A 26 -8.15 3.73 17.86
CA SER A 26 -9.53 4.02 17.44
C SER A 26 -10.47 2.83 17.60
N ARG A 27 -10.09 1.76 18.31
CA ARG A 27 -10.90 0.56 18.55
C ARG A 27 -12.33 0.89 18.98
N GLY A 28 -12.49 1.82 19.93
CA GLY A 28 -13.82 2.24 20.41
C GLY A 28 -14.69 2.93 19.36
N LEU A 29 -14.08 3.71 18.46
CA LEU A 29 -14.79 4.36 17.34
C LEU A 29 -15.14 3.36 16.23
N LEU A 30 -14.26 2.39 15.97
CA LEU A 30 -14.46 1.32 15.00
C LEU A 30 -15.62 0.41 15.42
N LEU A 31 -15.62 -0.03 16.68
CA LEU A 31 -16.72 -0.83 17.27
C LEU A 31 -18.06 -0.09 17.22
N LYS A 32 -18.07 1.21 17.56
CA LYS A 32 -19.30 2.04 17.47
C LYS A 32 -19.84 2.19 16.05
N LYS A 33 -18.99 2.14 15.03
CA LYS A 33 -19.37 2.17 13.61
C LYS A 33 -19.63 0.79 13.01
N GLY A 34 -19.59 -0.27 13.82
CA GLY A 34 -19.74 -1.65 13.35
C GLY A 34 -18.58 -2.13 12.47
N ILE A 35 -17.41 -1.50 12.56
CA ILE A 35 -16.21 -1.87 11.80
C ILE A 35 -15.42 -2.90 12.60
N ASP A 36 -15.26 -4.10 12.03
CA ASP A 36 -14.40 -5.13 12.61
C ASP A 36 -12.93 -4.72 12.48
N GLN A 37 -12.31 -4.47 13.63
CA GLN A 37 -10.93 -4.08 13.74
C GLN A 37 -9.98 -5.15 13.19
N SER A 38 -10.32 -6.44 13.35
CA SER A 38 -9.49 -7.55 12.92
C SER A 38 -9.36 -7.57 11.40
N VAL A 39 -10.47 -7.34 10.70
CA VAL A 39 -10.53 -7.27 9.24
C VAL A 39 -9.70 -6.10 8.71
N VAL A 40 -9.81 -4.93 9.35
CA VAL A 40 -9.02 -3.75 8.95
C VAL A 40 -7.53 -3.95 9.20
N LEU A 41 -7.14 -4.57 10.32
CA LEU A 41 -5.73 -4.85 10.63
C LEU A 41 -5.12 -5.85 9.66
N VAL A 42 -5.80 -6.97 9.41
CA VAL A 42 -5.33 -7.99 8.45
C VAL A 42 -5.25 -7.41 7.04
N GLY A 43 -6.29 -6.68 6.60
CA GLY A 43 -6.29 -6.05 5.28
C GLY A 43 -5.20 -4.97 5.14
N ASN A 44 -4.95 -4.17 6.18
CA ASN A 44 -3.84 -3.20 6.18
C ASN A 44 -2.47 -3.89 6.08
N LEU A 45 -2.30 -5.05 6.72
CA LEU A 45 -1.08 -5.85 6.62
C LEU A 45 -0.87 -6.39 5.21
N VAL A 46 -1.92 -6.87 4.55
CA VAL A 46 -1.88 -7.27 3.13
C VAL A 46 -1.50 -6.08 2.24
N LEU A 47 -2.17 -4.93 2.40
CA LEU A 47 -1.90 -3.71 1.63
C LEU A 47 -0.45 -3.24 1.76
N PHE A 48 0.10 -3.34 2.97
CA PHE A 48 1.50 -3.02 3.24
C PHE A 48 2.46 -3.99 2.56
N GLY A 49 2.25 -5.30 2.70
CA GLY A 49 3.11 -6.31 2.06
C GLY A 49 3.15 -6.18 0.54
N VAL A 50 1.97 -5.98 -0.06
CA VAL A 50 1.83 -5.72 -1.50
C VAL A 50 2.51 -4.43 -1.93
N SER A 51 2.41 -3.38 -1.11
CA SER A 51 3.10 -2.12 -1.38
C SER A 51 4.61 -2.22 -1.27
N LEU A 52 5.11 -3.05 -0.36
CA LEU A 52 6.53 -3.35 -0.25
C LEU A 52 7.05 -4.08 -1.50
N VAL A 53 6.33 -5.11 -1.97
CA VAL A 53 6.72 -5.86 -3.17
C VAL A 53 6.75 -4.97 -4.41
N ALA A 54 5.71 -4.16 -4.64
CA ALA A 54 5.67 -3.25 -5.78
C ALA A 54 6.81 -2.21 -5.74
N PHE A 55 7.14 -1.69 -4.55
CA PHE A 55 8.28 -0.80 -4.36
C PHE A 55 9.61 -1.50 -4.70
N LEU A 56 9.81 -2.75 -4.29
CA LEU A 56 11.02 -3.52 -4.60
C LEU A 56 11.18 -3.79 -6.11
N ILE A 57 10.09 -4.13 -6.80
CA ILE A 57 10.08 -4.33 -8.26
C ILE A 57 10.44 -3.02 -8.98
N THR A 58 9.78 -1.92 -8.59
CA THR A 58 9.99 -0.61 -9.22
C THR A 58 11.38 -0.05 -8.91
N ARG A 59 11.96 -0.39 -7.75
CA ARG A 59 13.35 -0.07 -7.41
C ARG A 59 14.32 -0.72 -8.40
N GLY A 60 14.14 -1.99 -8.72
CA GLY A 60 15.05 -2.73 -9.60
C GLY A 60 15.14 -2.11 -11.01
N THR A 61 14.12 -1.34 -11.43
CA THR A 61 14.11 -0.71 -12.75
C THR A 61 14.67 0.71 -12.77
N LEU A 62 14.83 1.36 -11.62
CA LEU A 62 15.42 2.71 -11.50
C LEU A 62 16.91 2.77 -11.87
N GLU A 63 17.61 1.65 -11.98
CA GLU A 63 19.02 1.61 -12.41
C GLU A 63 19.17 1.63 -13.94
N ASN A 64 18.07 1.42 -14.68
CA ASN A 64 18.09 1.49 -16.14
C ASN A 64 18.02 2.93 -16.63
N LYS A 65 18.86 3.27 -17.62
CA LYS A 65 18.86 4.59 -18.29
C LYS A 65 17.57 4.88 -19.07
N ASN A 66 16.73 3.88 -19.34
CA ASN A 66 15.52 4.03 -20.16
C ASN A 66 14.28 4.36 -19.30
N PRO A 67 13.70 5.57 -19.43
CA PRO A 67 12.51 6.00 -18.66
C PRO A 67 11.28 5.12 -18.88
N HIS A 68 11.13 4.49 -20.05
CA HIS A 68 10.00 3.61 -20.35
C HIS A 68 9.98 2.37 -19.44
N VAL A 69 11.15 1.89 -19.00
CA VAL A 69 11.26 0.72 -18.12
C VAL A 69 10.75 1.05 -16.71
N PHE A 70 10.98 2.28 -16.24
CA PHE A 70 10.44 2.76 -14.98
C PHE A 70 8.91 2.87 -15.02
N VAL A 71 8.36 3.53 -16.05
CA VAL A 71 6.91 3.67 -16.20
C VAL A 71 6.22 2.31 -16.26
N ARG A 72 6.76 1.37 -17.05
CA ARG A 72 6.26 0.00 -17.12
C ARG A 72 6.26 -0.69 -15.76
N ALA A 73 7.33 -0.53 -14.97
CA ALA A 73 7.42 -1.13 -13.65
C ALA A 73 6.40 -0.56 -12.65
N VAL A 74 6.12 0.75 -12.72
CA VAL A 74 5.06 1.39 -11.91
C VAL A 74 3.70 0.80 -12.26
N TYR A 75 3.37 0.68 -13.55
CA TYR A 75 2.13 0.07 -14.01
C TYR A 75 2.02 -1.41 -13.60
N SER A 76 3.10 -2.18 -13.78
CA SER A 76 3.14 -3.58 -13.34
C SER A 76 2.96 -3.71 -11.83
N GLY A 77 3.60 -2.84 -11.05
CA GLY A 77 3.42 -2.76 -9.60
C GLY A 77 1.96 -2.53 -9.24
N PHE A 78 1.33 -1.49 -9.81
CA PHE A 78 -0.09 -1.18 -9.59
C PHE A 78 -1.02 -2.34 -9.94
N ILE A 79 -0.82 -3.00 -11.09
CA ILE A 79 -1.62 -4.15 -11.52
C ILE A 79 -1.49 -5.30 -10.53
N ILE A 80 -0.27 -5.65 -10.13
CA ILE A 80 -0.03 -6.69 -9.12
C ILE A 80 -0.77 -6.33 -7.83
N LYS A 81 -0.70 -5.07 -7.37
CA LYS A 81 -1.41 -4.69 -6.15
C LYS A 81 -2.90 -4.87 -6.26
N PHE A 82 -3.48 -4.41 -7.36
CA PHE A 82 -4.90 -4.50 -7.60
C PHE A 82 -5.37 -5.94 -7.55
N PHE A 83 -4.67 -6.86 -8.24
CA PHE A 83 -5.01 -8.29 -8.20
C PHE A 83 -4.86 -8.89 -6.81
N VAL A 84 -3.79 -8.59 -6.08
CA VAL A 84 -3.62 -9.14 -4.72
C VAL A 84 -4.71 -8.63 -3.77
N VAL A 85 -5.09 -7.35 -3.87
CA VAL A 85 -6.18 -6.79 -3.06
C VAL A 85 -7.53 -7.43 -3.41
N VAL A 86 -7.80 -7.64 -4.70
CA VAL A 86 -9.01 -8.33 -5.16
C VAL A 86 -9.04 -9.77 -4.66
N ILE A 87 -7.95 -10.51 -4.79
CA ILE A 87 -7.83 -11.89 -4.27
C ILE A 87 -8.02 -11.92 -2.76
N ALA A 88 -7.43 -10.99 -2.02
CA ALA A 88 -7.61 -10.89 -0.58
C ALA A 88 -9.06 -10.59 -0.18
N ALA A 89 -9.75 -9.72 -0.95
CA ALA A 89 -11.17 -9.44 -0.75
C ALA A 89 -12.03 -10.68 -1.03
N PHE A 90 -11.76 -11.43 -2.11
CA PHE A 90 -12.43 -12.70 -2.37
C PHE A 90 -12.17 -13.75 -1.30
N GLY A 91 -10.93 -13.86 -0.81
CA GLY A 91 -10.61 -14.71 0.33
C GLY A 91 -11.42 -14.33 1.57
N TYR A 92 -11.52 -13.03 1.88
CA TYR A 92 -12.38 -12.56 2.96
C TYR A 92 -13.85 -12.94 2.76
N PHE A 93 -14.41 -12.79 1.56
CA PHE A 93 -15.79 -13.20 1.27
C PHE A 93 -16.02 -14.70 1.41
N TYR A 94 -15.00 -15.53 1.17
CA TYR A 94 -15.09 -16.98 1.29
C TYR A 94 -15.02 -17.46 2.75
N PHE A 95 -14.16 -16.85 3.57
CA PHE A 95 -13.91 -17.28 4.95
C PHE A 95 -14.77 -16.56 6.01
N ALA A 96 -15.34 -15.40 5.70
CA ALA A 96 -16.10 -14.63 6.67
C ALA A 96 -17.57 -15.05 6.71
N ASP A 97 -18.03 -15.54 7.86
CA ASP A 97 -19.44 -15.85 8.10
C ASP A 97 -20.33 -14.60 8.02
N THR A 98 -19.81 -13.44 8.42
CA THR A 98 -20.49 -12.15 8.33
C THR A 98 -19.61 -11.10 7.65
N ILE A 99 -20.08 -10.60 6.51
CA ILE A 99 -19.34 -9.63 5.70
C ILE A 99 -19.45 -8.23 6.30
N ASN A 100 -18.33 -7.69 6.77
CA ASN A 100 -18.23 -6.35 7.30
C ASN A 100 -17.99 -5.32 6.18
N LYS A 101 -19.08 -4.89 5.53
CA LYS A 101 -19.04 -3.86 4.46
C LYS A 101 -18.30 -2.57 4.86
N PRO A 102 -18.49 -1.98 6.07
CA PRO A 102 -17.80 -0.75 6.41
C PRO A 102 -16.29 -0.95 6.60
N ALA A 103 -15.83 -2.12 7.10
CA ALA A 103 -14.40 -2.45 7.14
C ALA A 103 -13.78 -2.51 5.73
N LEU A 104 -14.47 -3.11 4.77
CA LEU A 104 -14.00 -3.16 3.37
C LEU A 104 -13.91 -1.77 2.75
N PHE A 105 -14.85 -0.87 3.05
CA PHE A 105 -14.78 0.51 2.58
C PHE A 105 -13.57 1.27 3.16
N VAL A 106 -13.26 1.06 4.45
CA VAL A 106 -12.03 1.60 5.06
C VAL A 106 -10.79 1.05 4.38
N LEU A 107 -10.74 -0.25 4.08
CA LEU A 107 -9.63 -0.87 3.35
C LEU A 107 -9.46 -0.31 1.94
N LEU A 108 -10.55 0.02 1.24
CA LEU A 108 -10.52 0.67 -0.06
C LEU A 108 -9.91 2.08 0.02
N VAL A 109 -10.32 2.88 1.00
CA VAL A 109 -9.74 4.21 1.23
C VAL A 109 -8.24 4.10 1.56
N LEU A 110 -7.86 3.14 2.40
CA LEU A 110 -6.46 2.87 2.70
C LEU A 110 -5.66 2.50 1.46
N TYR A 111 -6.19 1.61 0.61
CA TYR A 111 -5.56 1.23 -0.65
C TYR A 111 -5.24 2.46 -1.52
N LEU A 112 -6.19 3.39 -1.66
CA LEU A 112 -5.98 4.63 -2.41
C LEU A 112 -4.90 5.50 -1.77
N VAL A 113 -4.85 5.60 -0.44
CA VAL A 113 -3.82 6.37 0.28
C VAL A 113 -2.43 5.77 0.05
N TYR A 114 -2.26 4.46 0.26
CA TYR A 114 -0.97 3.78 0.02
C TYR A 114 -0.51 3.94 -1.42
N THR A 115 -1.42 3.74 -2.37
CA THR A 115 -1.12 3.86 -3.81
C THR A 115 -0.71 5.30 -4.17
N SER A 116 -1.44 6.30 -3.69
CA SER A 116 -1.14 7.71 -3.97
C SER A 116 0.22 8.12 -3.41
N VAL A 117 0.55 7.67 -2.19
CA VAL A 117 1.85 7.97 -1.56
C VAL A 117 2.99 7.29 -2.31
N GLU A 118 2.82 6.03 -2.69
CA GLU A 118 3.85 5.29 -3.43
C GLU A 118 4.11 5.94 -4.78
N VAL A 119 3.08 6.17 -5.60
CA VAL A 119 3.22 6.79 -6.92
C VAL A 119 3.85 8.17 -6.80
N SER A 120 3.43 8.98 -5.82
CA SER A 120 4.02 10.30 -5.56
C SER A 120 5.50 10.21 -5.15
N SER A 121 5.87 9.23 -4.33
CA SER A 121 7.25 9.00 -3.89
C SER A 121 8.13 8.57 -5.07
N LEU A 122 7.62 7.67 -5.91
CA LEU A 122 8.30 7.19 -7.12
C LEU A 122 8.49 8.31 -8.16
N LEU A 123 7.45 9.13 -8.40
CA LEU A 123 7.54 10.28 -9.30
C LEU A 123 8.55 11.34 -8.80
N ARG A 124 8.60 11.58 -7.49
CA ARG A 124 9.61 12.47 -6.88
C ARG A 124 11.03 11.93 -7.08
N LEU A 125 11.24 10.62 -6.94
CA LEU A 125 12.54 9.98 -7.18
C LEU A 125 12.98 10.09 -8.64
N LEU A 126 12.05 9.93 -9.60
CA LEU A 126 12.32 10.09 -11.03
C LEU A 126 12.72 11.54 -11.37
N LYS A 127 11.93 12.53 -10.95
CA LYS A 127 12.22 13.96 -11.19
C LYS A 127 13.55 14.40 -10.57
N GLY A 128 13.88 13.90 -9.38
CA GLY A 128 15.15 14.21 -8.72
C GLY A 128 16.39 13.67 -9.43
N ARG A 129 16.25 12.68 -10.32
CA ARG A 129 17.33 12.19 -11.18
C ARG A 129 17.36 12.81 -12.58
N GLN A 130 16.23 13.29 -13.08
CA GLN A 130 16.18 13.98 -14.38
C GLN A 130 16.81 15.38 -14.32
N ASN A 131 16.88 15.97 -13.12
CA ASN A 131 17.44 17.29 -12.84
C ASN A 131 18.88 17.26 -12.27
N ALA A 132 19.55 16.10 -12.27
CA ALA A 132 20.92 15.91 -11.78
C ALA A 132 21.78 15.29 -12.89
#